data_AF-A0A930LP45-F1
#
_entry.id   AF-A0A930LP45-F1
#
_cell.length_a   1.000
_cell.length_b   1.000
_cell.length_c   1.000
_cell.angle_alpha   90.00
_cell.angle_beta   90.00
_cell.angle_gamma   90.00
#
_symmetry.space_group_name_H-M   'P 1'
#
loop_
_entity.id
_entity.type
_entity.pdbx_description
1 polymer ?
#
loop_
_entity_poly.entity_id
_entity_poly.type
_entity_poly.pdbx_seq_one_letter_code
_entity_poly.pdbx_strand_id
1 'polypeptide(L)' 'MTMTDPVADMLTRLRNANSAYHDTVSMPYSKLKARIAEILKAEGYIADVKVEDAKVGKTLTLVLKYG' A
#
# COMPACT_ATOMS: atom_id res chain seq x y z
N MET A 1 6.01 3.89 19.89
CA MET A 1 5.86 2.55 19.27
C MET A 1 6.98 2.38 18.27
N THR A 2 7.83 1.38 18.44
CA THR A 2 8.83 1.00 17.44
C THR A 2 8.14 0.17 16.36
N MET A 3 8.33 0.53 15.10
CA MET A 3 7.78 -0.20 13.97
C MET A 3 8.63 -1.45 13.75
N THR A 4 8.17 -2.59 14.26
CA THR A 4 8.90 -3.87 14.22
C THR A 4 8.71 -4.62 12.90
N ASP A 5 7.54 -4.51 12.28
CA ASP A 5 7.24 -5.17 11.01
C ASP A 5 6.56 -4.22 10.00
N PRO A 6 7.33 -3.70 9.02
CA PRO A 6 6.79 -2.86 7.96
C PRO A 6 5.81 -3.55 7.01
N VAL A 7 5.90 -4.86 6.83
CA VAL A 7 5.04 -5.62 5.90
C VAL A 7 3.71 -5.90 6.57
N ALA A 8 3.72 -6.32 7.83
CA ALA A 8 2.49 -6.51 8.60
C ALA A 8 1.69 -5.20 8.74
N ASP A 9 2.37 -4.08 8.98
CA ASP A 9 1.72 -2.75 8.98
C ASP A 9 1.07 -2.43 7.62
N MET A 10 1.77 -2.69 6.50
CA MET A 10 1.22 -2.48 5.15
C MET A 10 -0.05 -3.30 4.91
N LEU A 11 -0.01 -4.61 5.20
CA LEU A 11 -1.16 -5.50 4.99
C LEU A 11 -2.34 -5.13 5.90
N THR A 12 -2.06 -4.72 7.13
CA THR A 12 -3.09 -4.26 8.08
C THR A 12 -3.77 -2.99 7.58
N ARG A 13 -3.01 -2.02 7.07
CA ARG A 13 -3.57 -0.79 6.46
C ARG A 13 -4.43 -1.10 5.25
N LEU A 14 -3.98 -2.00 4.37
CA LEU A 14 -4.72 -2.43 3.19
C LEU A 14 -6.07 -3.05 3.58
N ARG A 15 -6.07 -3.98 4.54
CA ARG A 15 -7.28 -4.61 5.07
C ARG A 15 -8.23 -3.57 5.66
N ASN A 16 -7.73 -2.68 6.50
CA ASN A 16 -8.56 -1.67 7.16
C ASN A 16 -9.16 -0.67 6.15
N ALA A 17 -8.37 -0.24 5.15
CA ALA A 17 -8.86 0.63 4.08
C ALA A 17 -9.93 -0.05 3.22
N ASN A 18 -9.76 -1.35 2.92
CA ASN A 18 -10.77 -2.14 2.22
C ASN A 18 -12.07 -2.23 3.03
N SER A 19 -11.99 -2.55 4.33
CA SER A 19 -13.16 -2.62 5.22
C SER A 19 -13.86 -1.27 5.42
N ALA A 20 -13.12 -0.16 5.32
CA ALA A 20 -13.66 1.20 5.40
C ALA A 20 -14.15 1.75 4.04
N TYR A 21 -14.11 0.95 2.98
CA TYR A 21 -14.47 1.36 1.61
C TYR A 21 -13.71 2.61 1.12
N HIS A 22 -12.42 2.72 1.47
CA HIS A 22 -11.54 3.76 0.95
C HIS A 22 -10.97 3.42 -0.43
N ASP A 23 -11.11 4.31 -1.41
CA ASP A 23 -10.57 4.09 -2.76
C ASP A 23 -9.05 3.91 -2.82
N THR A 24 -8.33 4.53 -1.89
CA THR A 24 -6.86 4.50 -1.86
C THR A 24 -6.29 4.37 -0.46
N VAL A 25 -5.09 3.83 -0.35
CA VAL A 25 -4.31 3.80 0.89
C VAL A 25 -2.87 4.21 0.63
N SER A 26 -2.35 5.11 1.48
CA SER A 26 -0.99 5.64 1.37
C SER A 26 -0.13 5.25 2.56
N MET A 27 1.17 5.04 2.31
CA MET A 27 2.15 4.67 3.33
C MET A 27 3.58 5.03 2.92
N PRO A 28 4.54 5.05 3.86
CA PRO A 28 5.94 5.26 3.51
C PRO A 28 6.46 4.19 2.55
N TYR A 29 7.14 4.64 1.51
CA TYR A 29 7.74 3.77 0.50
C TYR A 29 8.84 2.89 1.08
N SER A 30 8.90 1.67 0.60
CA SER A 30 10.05 0.78 0.72
C SER A 30 10.11 -0.07 -0.54
N LYS A 31 11.33 -0.42 -0.96
CA LYS A 31 11.54 -1.31 -2.12
C LYS A 31 10.80 -2.63 -1.95
N LEU A 32 10.74 -3.16 -0.72
CA LEU A 32 10.01 -4.39 -0.41
C LEU A 32 8.49 -4.21 -0.59
N LYS A 33 7.93 -3.13 -0.03
CA LYS A 33 6.49 -2.82 -0.14
C LYS A 33 6.07 -2.59 -1.59
N ALA A 34 6.92 -1.93 -2.38
CA ALA A 34 6.66 -1.71 -3.80
C ALA A 34 6.59 -3.02 -4.59
N ARG A 35 7.52 -3.98 -4.34
CA ARG A 35 7.46 -5.30 -4.99
C ARG A 35 6.23 -6.10 -4.58
N ILE A 36 5.83 -6.05 -3.30
CA ILE A 36 4.60 -6.69 -2.84
C ILE A 36 3.38 -6.06 -3.54
N ALA A 37 3.32 -4.74 -3.62
CA ALA A 37 2.25 -4.02 -4.32
C ALA A 37 2.16 -4.38 -5.80
N GLU A 38 3.30 -4.49 -6.50
CA GLU A 38 3.36 -4.94 -7.90
C GLU A 38 2.78 -6.36 -8.07
N ILE A 39 3.10 -7.29 -7.16
CA ILE A 39 2.55 -8.65 -7.18
C ILE A 39 1.03 -8.61 -6.95
N LEU A 40 0.56 -7.86 -5.95
CA LEU A 40 -0.88 -7.72 -5.68
C LEU A 40 -1.64 -7.14 -6.88
N LYS A 41 -1.02 -6.22 -7.62
CA LYS A 41 -1.58 -5.66 -8.86
C LYS A 41 -1.61 -6.70 -9.98
N ALA A 42 -0.53 -7.46 -10.17
CA ALA A 42 -0.45 -8.50 -11.19
C ALA A 42 -1.50 -9.61 -10.97
N GLU A 43 -1.75 -9.98 -9.72
CA GLU A 43 -2.81 -10.93 -9.32
C GLU A 43 -4.22 -10.31 -9.35
N GLY A 44 -4.34 -9.00 -9.57
CA GLY A 44 -5.62 -8.31 -9.71
C GLY A 44 -6.36 -7.99 -8.40
N TYR A 45 -5.69 -8.07 -7.24
CA TYR A 45 -6.26 -7.71 -5.93
C TYR A 45 -6.40 -6.20 -5.72
N ILE A 46 -5.54 -5.41 -6.37
CA ILE A 46 -5.57 -3.95 -6.33
C ILE A 46 -5.61 -3.41 -7.76
N ALA A 47 -6.19 -2.23 -7.95
CA ALA A 47 -6.37 -1.64 -9.26
C ALA A 47 -5.06 -1.04 -9.80
N ASP A 48 -4.34 -0.30 -8.96
CA ASP A 48 -3.12 0.38 -9.37
C ASP A 48 -2.18 0.68 -8.20
N VAL A 49 -0.93 1.02 -8.53
CA VAL A 49 0.13 1.38 -7.59
C VAL A 49 0.83 2.62 -8.09
N LYS A 50 0.94 3.63 -7.22
CA LYS A 50 1.62 4.90 -7.51
C LYS A 50 2.72 5.15 -6.49
N VAL A 51 3.85 5.65 -6.96
CA VAL A 51 4.96 6.09 -6.11
C VAL A 51 5.16 7.58 -6.36
N GLU A 52 5.06 8.37 -5.29
CA GLU A 52 5.14 9.82 -5.34
C GLU A 52 6.27 10.30 -4.42
N ASP A 53 6.99 11.33 -4.84
CA ASP A 53 7.99 11.97 -3.98
C ASP A 53 7.28 12.78 -2.90
N ALA A 54 7.74 12.64 -1.66
CA ALA A 54 7.19 13.34 -0.50
C ALA A 54 8.23 14.31 0.06
N LYS A 55 7.80 15.23 0.94
CA LYS A 55 8.72 16.15 1.66
C LYS A 55 9.87 15.43 2.36
N VAL A 56 9.65 14.19 2.79
CA VAL A 56 10.68 13.29 3.32
C VAL A 56 10.47 11.90 2.71
N GLY A 57 11.44 11.44 1.92
CA GLY A 57 11.40 10.12 1.29
C GLY A 57 10.38 10.03 0.15
N LYS A 58 9.73 8.88 0.03
CA LYS A 58 8.73 8.59 -0.99
C LYS A 58 7.47 8.02 -0.34
N THR A 59 6.32 8.26 -0.95
CA THR A 59 5.03 7.69 -0.55
C THR A 59 4.62 6.64 -1.57
N LEU A 60 4.16 5.49 -1.08
CA LEU A 60 3.53 4.45 -1.87
C LEU A 60 2.01 4.56 -1.67
N THR A 61 1.29 4.78 -2.77
CA THR A 61 -0.17 4.88 -2.79
C THR A 61 -0.73 3.70 -3.59
N LEU A 62 -1.59 2.90 -2.96
CA LEU A 62 -2.28 1.78 -3.59
C LEU A 62 -3.72 2.18 -3.88
N VAL A 63 -4.21 1.89 -5.07
CA VAL A 63 -5.62 2.07 -5.45
C VAL A 63 -6.34 0.74 -5.26
N LEU A 64 -7.32 0.71 -4.37
CA LEU A 64 -8.08 -0.50 -4.09
C LEU A 64 -9.02 -0.81 -5.24
N LYS A 65 -9.26 -2.10 -5.47
CA LYS A 65 -10.24 -2.57 -6.42
C LYS A 65 -11.44 -3.08 -5.64
N TYR A 66 -12.59 -2.48 -5.89
CA TYR A 66 -13.87 -3.05 -5.48
C TYR A 66 -14.39 -3.88 -6.64
N GLY A 67 -14.64 -5.17 -6.36
CA GLY A 67 -15.32 -6.08 -7.27
C GLY A 67 -16.81 -5.82 -7.29
#